data_AF-A0A2W5VDP4-F1
#
_entry.id   AF-A0A2W5VDP4-F1
#
_cell.length_a   1.000
_cell.length_b   1.000
_cell.length_c   1.000
_cell.angle_alpha   90.00
_cell.angle_beta   90.00
_cell.angle_gamma   90.00
#
_symmetry.space_group_name_H-M   'P 1'
#
loop_
_entity.id
_entity.type
_entity.pdbx_description
1 polymer ?
#
loop_
_entity_poly.entity_id
_entity_poly.type
_entity_poly.pdbx_seq_one_letter_code
_entity_poly.pdbx_strand_id
1 'polypeptide(L)'
;MTFQDLLKTYLDTARQAVDRLDRDIDPRVRLHRIGWALAEIRAKTVATPAIALALAEVDQALEIVRVRLNSVALIIHGLASEKAVLLDRIDTLETALTGVEPDPVTLFLLGC
;
A
#
# COMPACT_ATOMS: atom_id res chain seq x y z
N MET A 1 1.83 -7.36 -20.43
CA MET A 1 1.97 -6.96 -19.01
C MET A 1 1.72 -8.21 -18.20
N THR A 2 2.68 -8.64 -17.39
CA THR A 2 2.54 -9.82 -16.53
C THR A 2 1.73 -9.47 -15.27
N PHE A 3 1.25 -10.48 -14.56
CA PHE A 3 0.60 -10.27 -13.26
C PHE A 3 1.53 -9.59 -12.25
N GLN A 4 2.81 -9.97 -12.24
CA GLN A 4 3.82 -9.34 -11.39
C GLN A 4 4.06 -7.87 -11.75
N ASP A 5 4.04 -7.50 -13.04
CA ASP A 5 4.12 -6.10 -13.47
C ASP A 5 2.92 -5.28 -12.97
N LEU A 6 1.73 -5.89 -12.95
CA LEU A 6 0.51 -5.26 -12.45
C LEU A 6 0.60 -5.00 -10.95
N LEU A 7 1.01 -5.99 -10.15
CA LEU A 7 1.22 -5.83 -8.71
C LEU A 7 2.26 -4.76 -8.41
N LYS A 8 3.38 -4.77 -9.15
CA LYS A 8 4.42 -3.74 -9.05
C LYS A 8 3.87 -2.34 -9.31
N THR A 9 3.01 -2.18 -10.32
CA THR A 9 2.38 -0.90 -10.64
C THR A 9 1.54 -0.36 -9.47
N TYR A 10 0.80 -1.23 -8.78
CA TYR A 10 0.03 -0.84 -7.60
C TYR A 10 0.94 -0.47 -6.42
N LEU A 11 1.97 -1.26 -6.15
CA LEU A 11 2.96 -0.97 -5.09
C LEU A 11 3.67 0.36 -5.34
N ASP A 12 4.14 0.60 -6.56
CA ASP A 12 4.79 1.85 -6.95
C ASP A 12 3.83 3.03 -6.84
N THR A 13 2.55 2.83 -7.18
CA THR A 13 1.51 3.84 -6.96
C THR A 13 1.33 4.17 -5.48
N ALA A 14 1.36 3.16 -4.61
CA ALA A 14 1.30 3.37 -3.16
C ALA A 14 2.53 4.14 -2.67
N ARG A 15 3.75 3.71 -3.03
CA ARG A 15 5.01 4.39 -2.67
C ARG A 15 5.04 5.85 -3.09
N GLN A 16 4.73 6.13 -4.36
CA GLN A 16 4.68 7.50 -4.87
C GLN A 16 3.66 8.37 -4.13
N ALA A 17 2.56 7.76 -3.66
CA ALA A 17 1.57 8.47 -2.86
C ALA A 17 2.08 8.74 -1.44
N VAL A 18 2.80 7.80 -0.81
CA VAL A 18 3.47 8.03 0.49
C VAL A 18 4.47 9.16 0.37
N ASP A 19 5.35 9.14 -0.64
CA ASP A 19 6.41 10.13 -0.84
C ASP A 19 5.90 11.56 -0.95
N ARG A 20 4.64 11.73 -1.40
CA ARG A 20 4.02 13.04 -1.64
C ARG A 20 3.11 13.51 -0.49
N LEU A 21 2.94 12.73 0.58
CA LEU A 21 2.03 13.05 1.69
C LEU A 21 2.29 14.42 2.34
N ASP A 22 3.54 14.85 2.36
CA ASP A 22 4.03 16.10 2.95
C ASP A 22 3.98 17.30 2.00
N ARG A 23 3.68 17.08 0.71
CA ARG A 23 3.74 18.12 -0.34
C ARG A 23 2.38 18.59 -0.83
N ASP A 24 1.32 17.86 -0.50
CA ASP A 24 -0.03 18.17 -0.96
C ASP A 24 -0.79 19.05 0.03
N ILE A 25 -1.64 19.93 -0.53
CA ILE A 25 -2.56 20.77 0.23
C ILE A 25 -3.60 19.93 0.98
N ASP A 26 -3.99 18.78 0.42
CA ASP A 26 -4.84 17.79 1.09
C ASP A 26 -4.21 16.38 1.05
N PRO A 27 -3.57 15.94 2.16
CA PRO A 27 -2.95 14.61 2.24
C PRO A 27 -3.95 13.46 2.17
N ARG A 28 -5.26 13.69 2.38
CA ARG A 28 -6.29 12.64 2.34
C ARG A 28 -6.43 12.02 0.95
N VAL A 29 -6.15 12.79 -0.11
CA VAL A 29 -6.14 12.29 -1.48
C VAL A 29 -5.07 11.21 -1.66
N ARG A 30 -3.89 11.39 -1.04
CA ARG A 30 -2.82 10.39 -1.08
C ARG A 30 -3.13 9.18 -0.23
N LEU A 31 -3.70 9.37 0.96
CA LEU A 31 -4.16 8.24 1.78
C LEU A 31 -5.19 7.38 1.02
N HIS A 32 -6.15 8.01 0.33
CA HIS A 32 -7.09 7.29 -0.53
C HIS A 32 -6.40 6.54 -1.65
N ARG A 33 -5.39 7.15 -2.28
CA ARG A 33 -4.64 6.50 -3.37
C ARG A 33 -3.83 5.29 -2.89
N ILE A 34 -3.26 5.36 -1.70
CA ILE A 34 -2.59 4.23 -1.04
C ILE A 34 -3.62 3.12 -0.77
N GLY A 35 -4.73 3.46 -0.10
CA GLY A 35 -5.78 2.50 0.22
C GLY A 35 -6.39 1.83 -1.01
N TRP A 36 -6.60 2.58 -2.09
CA TRP A 36 -7.04 2.02 -3.37
C TRP A 36 -6.03 1.01 -3.93
N ALA A 37 -4.74 1.36 -3.99
CA ALA A 37 -3.72 0.44 -4.50
C ALA A 37 -3.66 -0.88 -3.69
N LEU A 38 -3.80 -0.81 -2.37
CA LEU A 38 -3.84 -1.98 -1.50
C LEU A 38 -5.10 -2.83 -1.69
N ALA A 39 -6.24 -2.18 -1.96
CA ALA A 39 -7.48 -2.87 -2.29
C ALA A 39 -7.38 -3.60 -3.64
N GLU A 40 -6.73 -2.99 -4.64
CA GLU A 40 -6.50 -3.62 -5.94
C GLU A 40 -5.60 -4.86 -5.83
N ILE A 41 -4.56 -4.82 -4.98
CA ILE A 41 -3.72 -5.98 -4.68
C ILE A 41 -4.57 -7.08 -4.02
N ARG A 42 -5.31 -6.75 -2.95
CA ARG A 42 -6.21 -7.69 -2.26
C ARG A 42 -7.18 -8.39 -3.19
N ALA A 43 -7.77 -7.63 -4.11
CA ALA A 43 -8.77 -8.13 -5.03
C ALA A 43 -8.20 -9.09 -6.09
N LYS A 44 -6.89 -9.06 -6.34
CA LYS A 44 -6.25 -9.76 -7.46
C LYS A 44 -5.35 -10.92 -7.05
N THR A 45 -5.05 -11.06 -5.77
CA THR A 45 -4.12 -12.06 -5.24
C THR A 45 -4.84 -13.08 -4.40
N VAL A 46 -4.43 -14.34 -4.46
CA VAL A 46 -4.83 -15.33 -3.46
C VAL A 46 -4.24 -14.95 -2.10
N ALA A 47 -5.11 -14.77 -1.10
CA ALA A 47 -4.69 -14.39 0.25
C ALA A 47 -4.02 -15.58 0.97
N THR A 48 -2.69 -15.66 0.89
CA THR A 48 -1.90 -16.53 1.77
C THR A 48 -1.76 -15.89 3.15
N PRO A 49 -1.45 -16.66 4.22
CA PRO A 49 -1.22 -16.10 5.55
C PRO A 49 -0.15 -15.00 5.58
N ALA A 50 0.93 -15.16 4.80
CA ALA A 50 2.00 -14.18 4.70
C ALA A 50 1.53 -12.87 4.05
N ILE A 51 0.76 -12.95 2.96
CA ILE A 51 0.21 -11.78 2.27
C ILE A 51 -0.84 -11.08 3.14
N ALA A 52 -1.71 -11.85 3.79
CA ALA A 52 -2.73 -11.31 4.69
C ALA A 52 -2.09 -10.54 5.87
N LEU A 53 -1.03 -11.10 6.46
CA LEU A 53 -0.27 -10.43 7.51
C LEU A 53 0.38 -9.14 6.99
N ALA A 54 1.10 -9.21 5.87
CA ALA A 54 1.78 -8.04 5.30
C ALA A 54 0.79 -6.91 4.95
N LEU A 55 -0.38 -7.23 4.38
CA LEU A 55 -1.44 -6.27 4.12
C LEU A 55 -1.98 -5.64 5.41
N ALA A 56 -2.16 -6.43 6.47
CA ALA A 56 -2.63 -5.92 7.76
C ALA A 56 -1.61 -4.98 8.42
N GLU A 57 -0.31 -5.28 8.30
CA GLU A 57 0.75 -4.39 8.78
C GLU A 57 0.78 -3.06 8.01
N VAL A 58 0.57 -3.09 6.69
CA VAL A 58 0.44 -1.86 5.89
C VAL A 58 -0.81 -1.07 6.30
N ASP A 59 -1.96 -1.73 6.50
CA ASP A 59 -3.18 -1.06 6.98
C ASP A 59 -2.97 -0.40 8.34
N GLN A 60 -2.28 -1.08 9.25
CA GLN A 60 -1.96 -0.54 10.57
C GLN A 60 -1.05 0.69 10.45
N ALA A 61 0.00 0.63 9.62
CA ALA A 61 0.88 1.77 9.38
C ALA A 61 0.12 2.94 8.73
N LEU A 62 -0.78 2.66 7.80
CA LEU A 62 -1.62 3.67 7.16
C LEU A 62 -2.58 4.34 8.17
N GLU A 63 -3.13 3.56 9.10
CA GLU A 63 -3.98 4.09 10.17
C GLU A 63 -3.18 5.00 11.11
N ILE A 64 -1.95 4.63 11.45
CA ILE A 64 -1.05 5.47 12.26
C ILE A 64 -0.79 6.81 11.55
N VAL A 65 -0.50 6.79 10.25
CA VAL A 65 -0.34 8.01 9.45
C VAL A 65 -1.63 8.85 9.49
N ARG A 66 -2.80 8.23 9.34
CA ARG A 66 -4.10 8.91 9.37
C ARG A 66 -4.37 9.58 10.72
N VAL A 67 -4.12 8.87 11.81
CA VAL A 67 -4.25 9.41 13.17
C VAL A 67 -3.27 10.58 13.38
N ARG A 68 -2.02 10.44 12.92
CA ARG A 68 -1.00 11.48 13.02
C ARG A 68 -1.38 12.74 12.26
N LEU A 69 -1.95 12.61 11.07
CA LEU A 69 -2.42 13.74 10.25
C LEU A 69 -3.54 14.54 10.93
N ASN A 70 -4.35 13.88 11.75
CA ASN A 70 -5.42 14.53 12.51
C ASN A 70 -4.92 15.08 13.87
N SER A 71 -3.63 14.95 14.18
CA SER A 71 -3.03 15.39 15.45
C SER A 71 -2.32 16.73 15.32
N VAL A 72 -2.44 17.56 16.36
CA VAL A 72 -1.66 18.80 16.53
C VAL A 72 -0.15 18.53 16.50
N ALA A 73 0.29 17.32 16.90
CA ALA A 73 1.69 16.90 16.90
C ALA A 73 2.32 16.86 15.49
N LEU A 74 1.51 16.84 14.42
CA LEU A 74 1.97 17.00 13.04
C LEU A 74 2.78 18.29 12.85
N ILE A 75 2.33 19.38 13.48
CA ILE A 75 2.94 20.72 13.33
C ILE A 75 4.37 20.74 13.87
N ILE A 76 4.66 19.92 14.90
CA ILE A 76 5.92 19.94 15.63
C ILE A 76 6.94 18.98 15.03
N HIS A 77 6.51 17.79 14.58
CA HIS A 77 7.43 16.71 14.20
C HIS A 77 7.24 16.20 12.76
N GLY A 78 6.22 16.67 12.04
CA GLY A 78 5.90 16.18 10.70
C GLY A 78 5.46 14.71 10.67
N LEU A 79 5.63 14.07 9.49
CA LEU A 79 5.27 12.68 9.20
C LEU A 79 6.46 11.80 8.82
N ALA A 80 7.70 12.27 8.99
CA ALA A 80 8.87 11.59 8.43
C ALA A 80 9.02 10.15 8.96
N SER A 81 8.83 9.95 10.27
CA SER A 81 8.86 8.64 10.91
C SER A 81 7.76 7.70 10.39
N GLU A 82 6.52 8.18 10.32
CA GLU A 82 5.37 7.40 9.92
C GLU A 82 5.43 7.05 8.42
N LYS A 83 5.94 7.95 7.58
CA LYS A 83 6.24 7.67 6.16
C LYS A 83 7.26 6.55 6.03
N ALA A 84 8.36 6.60 6.79
CA ALA A 84 9.40 5.59 6.73
C ALA A 84 8.86 4.20 7.13
N VAL A 85 8.07 4.14 8.20
CA VAL A 85 7.42 2.89 8.62
C VAL A 85 6.45 2.38 7.56
N LEU A 86 5.63 3.25 6.95
CA LEU A 86 4.70 2.84 5.91
C LEU A 86 5.42 2.30 4.66
N LEU A 87 6.54 2.91 4.25
CA LEU A 87 7.35 2.41 3.14
C LEU A 87 7.96 1.04 3.45
N ASP A 88 8.51 0.85 4.65
CA ASP A 88 9.05 -0.45 5.11
C ASP A 88 7.99 -1.56 5.07
N ARG A 89 6.75 -1.27 5.46
CA ARG A 89 5.64 -2.23 5.35
C ARG A 89 5.24 -2.52 3.91
N ILE A 90 5.27 -1.52 3.03
CA ILE A 90 5.03 -1.73 1.59
C ILE A 90 6.13 -2.62 0.98
N ASP A 91 7.38 -2.47 1.40
CA ASP A 91 8.50 -3.32 0.93
C ASP A 91 8.37 -4.77 1.45
N THR A 92 7.91 -4.93 2.69
CA THR A 92 7.56 -6.24 3.26
C THR A 92 6.43 -6.90 2.45
N LEU A 93 5.42 -6.13 2.05
CA LEU A 93 4.33 -6.60 1.19
C LEU A 93 4.84 -7.00 -0.20
N GLU A 94 5.73 -6.22 -0.84
CA GLU A 94 6.33 -6.60 -2.13
C GLU A 94 7.05 -7.96 -2.02
N THR A 95 7.79 -8.16 -0.93
CA THR A 95 8.47 -9.43 -0.68
C THR A 95 7.47 -10.59 -0.55
N ALA A 96 6.37 -10.40 0.18
CA ALA A 96 5.33 -11.41 0.35
C ALA A 96 4.56 -11.73 -0.95
N LEU A 97 4.49 -10.79 -1.89
CA LEU A 97 3.83 -10.94 -3.19
C LEU A 97 4.73 -11.60 -4.25
N THR A 98 6.00 -11.84 -3.94
CA THR A 98 6.93 -12.47 -4.88
C THR A 98 6.48 -13.89 -5.18
N GLY A 99 6.19 -14.16 -6.46
CA GLY A 99 5.72 -15.48 -6.91
C GLY A 99 4.28 -15.80 -6.53
N VAL A 100 3.48 -14.82 -6.10
CA VAL A 100 2.06 -15.03 -5.83
C VAL A 100 1.28 -15.32 -7.12
N GLU A 101 0.31 -16.21 -7.01
CA GLU A 101 -0.64 -16.53 -8.06
C GLU A 101 -1.82 -15.53 -8.05
N PRO A 102 -2.35 -15.17 -9.23
CA PRO A 102 -3.56 -14.38 -9.32
C PRO A 102 -4.74 -15.16 -8.74
N ASP A 103 -5.73 -14.45 -8.20
CA ASP A 103 -6.99 -15.10 -7.85
C ASP A 103 -7.68 -15.65 -9.12
N PRO A 104 -8.61 -16.62 -8.99
CA PRO A 104 -9.23 -17.26 -10.15
C PRO A 104 -9.90 -16.31 -11.14
N VAL A 105 -10.48 -15.20 -10.67
CA VAL A 105 -11.10 -14.20 -11.55
C VAL A 105 -10.04 -13.41 -12.30
N THR A 106 -8.98 -13.00 -11.61
CA THR A 106 -7.84 -12.31 -12.25
C THR A 106 -7.13 -13.23 -13.25
N LEU A 107 -6.95 -14.51 -12.92
CA LEU A 107 -6.38 -15.51 -13.83
C LEU A 107 -7.19 -15.57 -15.14
N PHE A 108 -8.51 -15.72 -15.03
CA PHE A 108 -9.42 -15.74 -16.17
C PHE A 108 -9.32 -14.46 -17.03
N LEU A 109 -9.27 -13.28 -16.39
CA LEU A 109 -9.18 -12.00 -17.08
C LEU A 109 -7.84 -11.77 -17.79
N LEU A 110 -6.76 -12.36 -17.29
CA LEU A 110 -5.43 -12.28 -17.90
C LEU A 110 -5.25 -13.25 -19.08
N GLY A 111 -6.23 -14.12 -19.35
CA GLY A 111 -6.19 -15.08 -20.46
C GLY A 111 -5.19 -16.21 -20.25
N CYS A 112 -4.92 -16.55 -18.98
CA CYS A 112 -4.07 -17.67 -18.57
C CYS A 112 -4.91 -18.86 -18.09
#